data_AF-I3PQA0-F1
#
_entry.id   AF-I3PQA0-F1
#
_cell.length_a   1.000
_cell.length_b   1.000
_cell.length_c   1.000
_cell.angle_alpha   90.00
_cell.angle_beta   90.00
_cell.angle_gamma   90.00
#
_symmetry.space_group_name_H-M   'P 1'
#
loop_
_entity.id
_entity.type
_entity.pdbx_description
1 polymer ?
#
loop_
_entity_poly.entity_id
_entity_poly.type
_entity_poly.pdbx_seq_one_letter_code
_entity_poly.pdbx_strand_id
1 'polypeptide(L)'
;LIQNEFCDGGSLHARIQEHCLGESDLKILLMHVIEGLRYIHSNDLVHMDIKPENIFSTMNPTAHKAQQQVSKDDDGMDSVYEELRSSENLVTY
;
A
#
# COMPACT_ATOMS: atom_id res chain seq x y z
N LEU A 1 13.55 -24.29 -2.50
CA LEU A 1 12.21 -23.79 -2.88
C LEU A 1 12.02 -22.47 -2.14
N ILE A 2 11.73 -21.37 -2.81
CA ILE A 2 11.37 -20.11 -2.13
C ILE A 2 9.85 -20.15 -1.88
N GLN A 3 9.42 -19.80 -0.68
CA GLN A 3 8.02 -19.79 -0.26
C GLN A 3 7.74 -18.41 0.35
N ASN A 4 6.85 -17.65 -0.29
CA ASN A 4 6.43 -16.32 0.14
C ASN A 4 4.97 -16.37 0.60
N GLU A 5 4.52 -15.31 1.26
CA GLU A 5 3.12 -15.11 1.57
C GLU A 5 2.26 -14.98 0.29
N PHE A 6 1.00 -15.40 0.38
CA PHE A 6 0.06 -15.29 -0.72
C PHE A 6 -0.60 -13.91 -0.71
N CYS A 7 -0.43 -13.16 -1.80
CA CYS A 7 -1.05 -11.86 -2.00
C CYS A 7 -2.32 -12.01 -2.86
N ASP A 8 -3.49 -12.00 -2.21
CA ASP A 8 -4.79 -12.27 -2.83
C ASP A 8 -5.34 -11.11 -3.68
N GLY A 9 -4.76 -9.92 -3.58
CA GLY A 9 -5.05 -8.76 -4.43
C GLY A 9 -4.25 -8.71 -5.73
N GLY A 10 -3.33 -9.66 -5.97
CA GLY A 10 -2.53 -9.73 -7.19
C GLY A 10 -1.55 -8.57 -7.36
N SER A 11 -1.02 -8.41 -8.58
CA SER A 11 -0.04 -7.36 -8.90
C SER A 11 -0.70 -6.04 -9.28
N LEU A 12 -0.01 -4.94 -9.04
CA LEU A 12 -0.43 -3.61 -9.48
C LEU A 12 -0.58 -3.55 -11.01
N HIS A 13 0.28 -4.23 -11.76
CA HIS A 13 0.17 -4.34 -13.22
C HIS A 13 -1.22 -4.84 -13.66
N ALA A 14 -1.71 -5.93 -13.05
CA ALA A 14 -3.02 -6.47 -13.38
C ALA A 14 -4.14 -5.48 -13.05
N ARG A 15 -4.06 -4.83 -11.88
CA ARG A 15 -5.05 -3.85 -11.43
C ARG A 15 -5.17 -2.65 -12.36
N ILE A 16 -4.05 -2.08 -12.81
CA ILE A 16 -4.07 -0.89 -13.68
C ILE A 16 -4.48 -1.20 -15.13
N GLN A 17 -4.42 -2.46 -15.55
CA GLN A 17 -4.94 -2.90 -16.85
C GLN A 17 -6.47 -2.95 -16.85
N GLU A 18 -7.07 -3.36 -15.73
CA GLU A 18 -8.53 -3.47 -15.58
C GLU A 18 -9.17 -2.11 -15.29
N HIS A 19 -8.54 -1.29 -14.46
CA HIS A 19 -9.09 -0.04 -13.98
C HIS A 19 -8.02 1.06 -13.84
N CYS A 20 -8.33 2.27 -14.32
CA CYS A 20 -7.50 3.44 -14.04
C CYS A 20 -7.61 3.81 -12.55
N LEU A 21 -6.49 4.12 -11.92
CA LEU A 21 -6.47 4.61 -10.54
C LEU A 21 -6.85 6.08 -10.49
N GLY A 22 -7.76 6.44 -9.59
CA GLY A 22 -8.01 7.82 -9.24
C GLY A 22 -6.84 8.43 -8.46
N GLU A 23 -6.81 9.76 -8.36
CA GLU A 23 -5.74 10.49 -7.65
C GLU A 23 -5.58 10.03 -6.19
N SER A 24 -6.70 9.84 -5.48
CA SER A 24 -6.68 9.38 -4.09
C SER A 24 -6.09 7.97 -3.95
N ASP A 25 -6.49 7.04 -4.82
CA ASP A 25 -5.98 5.66 -4.81
C ASP A 25 -4.49 5.62 -5.16
N LEU A 26 -4.07 6.44 -6.13
CA LEU A 26 -2.68 6.57 -6.53
C LEU A 26 -1.83 7.15 -5.38
N LYS A 27 -2.34 8.15 -4.66
CA LYS A 27 -1.67 8.71 -3.47
C LYS A 27 -1.43 7.60 -2.44
N ILE A 28 -2.47 6.85 -2.07
CA ILE A 28 -2.38 5.75 -1.09
C ILE A 28 -1.40 4.67 -1.54
N LEU A 29 -1.46 4.27 -2.82
CA LEU A 29 -0.55 3.30 -3.40
C LEU A 29 0.92 3.75 -3.31
N LEU A 30 1.20 4.99 -3.76
CA LEU A 30 2.56 5.55 -3.72
C LEU A 30 3.09 5.64 -2.30
N MET A 31 2.22 5.99 -1.37
CA MET A 31 2.55 6.07 0.04
C MET A 31 2.96 4.73 0.63
N HIS A 32 2.21 3.66 0.36
CA HIS A 32 2.65 2.32 0.74
C HIS A 32 3.99 1.98 0.08
N VAL A 33 4.14 2.15 -1.24
CA VAL A 33 5.41 1.85 -1.94
C VAL A 33 6.61 2.58 -1.33
N ILE A 34 6.45 3.85 -0.96
CA ILE A 34 7.49 4.66 -0.29
C ILE A 34 7.83 4.07 1.08
N GLU A 35 6.83 3.64 1.85
CA GLU A 35 7.04 3.00 3.15
C GLU A 35 7.80 1.68 3.03
N GLY A 36 7.49 0.87 2.02
CA GLY A 36 8.24 -0.34 1.68
C GLY A 36 9.69 -0.06 1.30
N LEU A 37 9.90 0.92 0.44
CA LEU A 37 11.25 1.35 0.06
C LEU A 37 12.04 1.88 1.26
N ARG A 38 11.40 2.65 2.15
CA ARG A 38 12.00 3.12 3.40
C ARG A 38 12.47 1.94 4.25
N TYR A 39 11.65 0.90 4.38
CA TYR A 39 12.02 -0.33 5.08
C TYR A 39 13.20 -1.04 4.41
N ILE A 40 13.16 -1.26 3.09
CA ILE A 40 14.26 -1.90 2.35
C ILE A 40 15.56 -1.12 2.54
N HIS A 41 15.53 0.20 2.38
CA HIS A 41 16.70 1.06 2.55
C HIS A 41 17.21 1.10 3.99
N SER A 42 16.34 0.95 4.99
CA SER A 42 16.76 0.84 6.40
C SER A 42 17.57 -0.43 6.71
N ASN A 43 17.54 -1.41 5.81
CA ASN A 43 18.33 -2.64 5.86
C ASN A 43 19.56 -2.59 4.93
N ASP A 44 19.97 -1.40 4.46
CA ASP A 44 21.08 -1.20 3.51
C ASP A 44 20.94 -1.97 2.18
N LEU A 45 19.69 -2.26 1.78
CA LEU A 45 19.35 -2.93 0.53
C LEU A 45 18.81 -1.93 -0.48
N VAL A 46 18.92 -2.27 -1.77
CA VAL A 46 18.28 -1.55 -2.88
C VAL A 46 17.37 -2.53 -3.60
N HIS A 47 16.11 -2.17 -3.85
CA HIS A 47 15.16 -3.08 -4.50
C HIS A 47 15.56 -3.39 -5.97
N MET A 48 16.11 -2.41 -6.70
CA MET A 48 16.62 -2.53 -8.09
C MET A 48 15.61 -2.89 -9.19
N ASP A 49 14.36 -3.23 -8.87
CA ASP A 49 13.36 -3.68 -9.84
C ASP A 49 11.96 -3.20 -9.46
N ILE A 50 11.84 -1.91 -9.16
CA ILE A 50 10.56 -1.28 -8.86
C ILE A 50 9.78 -1.09 -10.15
N LYS A 51 8.70 -1.85 -10.29
CA LYS A 51 7.76 -1.80 -11.41
C LYS A 51 6.40 -2.39 -10.99
N PRO A 52 5.30 -2.09 -11.69
CA PRO A 52 3.96 -2.55 -11.31
C PRO A 52 3.81 -4.07 -11.19
N GLU A 53 4.63 -4.85 -11.90
CA GLU A 53 4.61 -6.31 -11.85
C GLU A 53 5.13 -6.88 -10.52
N ASN A 54 5.95 -6.11 -9.81
CA ASN A 54 6.58 -6.51 -8.54
C ASN A 54 5.93 -5.85 -7.31
N ILE A 55 4.84 -5.10 -7.49
CA ILE A 55 4.09 -4.50 -6.38
C ILE A 55 2.83 -5.34 -6.21
N PHE A 56 2.68 -5.99 -5.06
CA PHE A 56 1.55 -6.87 -4.77
C PHE A 56 0.65 -6.25 -3.71
N SER A 57 -0.60 -6.68 -3.66
CA SER A 57 -1.52 -6.24 -2.62
C SER A 57 -2.25 -7.41 -1.98
N THR A 58 -2.62 -7.22 -0.72
CA THR A 58 -3.52 -8.10 0.03
C THR A 58 -4.81 -7.33 0.33
N MET A 59 -5.93 -8.05 0.34
CA MET A 59 -7.21 -7.49 0.80
C MET A 59 -7.14 -7.33 2.31
N ASN A 60 -7.35 -6.12 2.84
CA ASN A 60 -7.40 -5.91 4.28
C ASN A 60 -8.81 -6.23 4.80
N PRO A 61 -9.04 -7.35 5.53
CA PRO A 61 -10.38 -7.72 5.99
C PRO A 61 -10.94 -6.74 7.04
N THR A 62 -10.08 -5.92 7.63
CA THR A 62 -10.43 -4.99 8.72
C THR A 62 -10.86 -3.61 8.25
N ALA A 63 -10.54 -3.23 6.99
CA ALA A 63 -10.91 -1.93 6.42
C ALA A 63 -12.43 -1.71 6.37
N HIS A 64 -13.23 -2.79 6.25
CA HIS A 64 -14.69 -2.71 6.32
C HIS A 64 -15.25 -2.19 7.67
N LYS A 65 -14.44 -2.10 8.75
CA LYS A 65 -14.89 -1.68 10.08
C LYS A 65 -14.48 -0.25 10.48
N ALA A 66 -13.64 0.43 9.70
CA ALA A 66 -13.02 1.70 10.11
C ALA A 66 -13.80 2.98 9.74
N GLN A 67 -15.02 2.88 9.21
CA GLN A 67 -15.79 4.05 8.74
C GLN A 67 -16.31 5.02 9.83
N GLN A 68 -15.82 5.00 11.07
CA GLN A 68 -16.27 5.95 12.10
C GLN A 68 -15.13 6.67 12.84
N GLN A 69 -15.20 8.00 12.71
CA GLN A 69 -14.57 9.08 13.48
C GLN A 69 -13.24 9.63 12.94
N VAL A 70 -13.36 10.63 12.06
CA VAL A 70 -12.31 11.63 11.80
C VAL A 70 -12.54 12.80 12.76
N SER A 71 -11.70 12.95 13.78
CA SER A 71 -11.47 14.25 14.41
C SER A 71 -10.42 14.97 13.58
N LYS A 72 -10.85 16.00 12.85
CA LYS A 72 -9.97 17.04 12.31
C LYS A 72 -9.28 17.71 13.49
N ASP A 73 -8.00 18.02 13.31
CA ASP A 73 -7.14 18.92 14.11
C ASP A 73 -5.83 18.21 14.52
N ASP A 74 -5.03 17.75 13.56
CA ASP A 74 -3.57 17.61 13.75
C ASP A 74 -2.86 17.58 12.39
N ASP A 75 -1.91 18.51 12.18
CA ASP A 75 -1.16 18.71 10.94
C ASP A 75 0.00 17.70 10.79
N GLY A 76 0.03 16.70 11.67
CA GLY A 76 1.06 15.69 11.77
C GLY A 76 0.95 14.59 10.71
N MET A 77 2.12 14.07 10.34
CA MET A 77 2.28 12.89 9.47
C MET A 77 1.52 11.65 10.00
N ASP A 78 1.12 11.63 11.27
CA ASP A 78 0.32 10.56 11.88
C ASP A 78 -1.07 10.40 11.23
N SER A 79 -1.72 11.50 10.83
CA SER A 79 -3.03 11.45 10.14
C SER A 79 -2.96 10.65 8.84
N VAL A 80 -1.81 10.72 8.18
CA VAL A 80 -1.52 10.11 6.91
C VAL A 80 -1.21 8.61 7.07
N TYR A 81 -0.58 8.20 8.18
CA TYR A 81 -0.40 6.78 8.50
C TYR A 81 -1.71 6.07 8.89
N GLU A 82 -2.64 6.78 9.53
CA GLU A 82 -3.97 6.24 9.82
C GLU A 82 -4.85 6.10 8.56
N GLU A 83 -4.70 7.01 7.58
CA GLU A 83 -5.29 6.87 6.24
C GLU A 83 -4.80 5.57 5.55
N LEU A 84 -3.51 5.24 5.68
CA LEU A 84 -2.94 4.01 5.15
C LEU A 84 -3.49 2.75 5.82
N ARG A 85 -3.60 2.75 7.16
CA ARG A 85 -4.16 1.60 7.91
C ARG A 85 -5.61 1.31 7.56
N SER A 86 -6.35 2.35 7.19
CA SER A 86 -7.76 2.26 6.84
C SER A 86 -8.00 1.87 5.37
N SER A 87 -6.95 1.86 4.54
CA SER A 87 -7.06 1.50 3.12
C SER A 87 -7.49 0.04 2.93
N GLU A 88 -8.42 -0.20 1.99
CA GLU A 88 -8.96 -1.54 1.69
C GLU A 88 -7.92 -2.51 1.15
N ASN A 89 -6.83 -1.99 0.59
CA ASN A 89 -5.75 -2.78 0.00
C ASN A 89 -4.43 -2.42 0.68
N LEU A 90 -3.81 -3.41 1.33
CA LEU A 90 -2.47 -3.27 1.87
C LEU A 90 -1.47 -3.70 0.81
N VAL A 91 -0.57 -2.79 0.43
CA VAL A 91 0.48 -3.09 -0.57
C VAL A 91 1.65 -3.75 0.14
N THR A 92 2.08 -4.89 -0.38
CA THR A 92 3.25 -5.65 0.06
C THR A 92 4.32 -5.61 -1.04
N TYR A 93 5.58 -5.54 -0.61
CA TYR A 93 6.77 -5.35 -1.46
C TYR A 93 7.72 -6.52 -1.29
#